data_AF-A0A1I3CFL4-F1
#
_entry.id   AF-A0A1I3CFL4-F1
#
_cell.length_a   1.000
_cell.length_b   1.000
_cell.length_c   1.000
_cell.angle_alpha   90.00
_cell.angle_beta   90.00
_cell.angle_gamma   90.00
#
_symmetry.space_group_name_H-M   'P 1'
#
loop_
_entity.id
_entity.type
_entity.pdbx_description
1 polymer ?
#
loop_
_entity_poly.entity_id
_entity_poly.type
_entity_poly.pdbx_seq_one_letter_code
_entity_poly.pdbx_strand_id
1 'polypeptide(L)'
;MTDLEDHRVLPHVIGESPGRSRLPLLVIVLLLLASGGFVIGTDIGLSLGWIVLALGIATVAGFIGAGLIPTIGSLWLIGFWWFVFPPIVGYLSGNWAGATRYNHPRMMGYGYTSAHAEVIGGIEYGVQFGLLLAIILGLIGYPTGIAVDRLVSRVKAVR
;
A
#
# COMPACT_ATOMS: atom_id res chain seq x y z
N MET A 1 -31.67 17.21 -6.20
CA MET A 1 -31.27 16.51 -4.96
C MET A 1 -29.82 16.02 -5.00
N THR A 2 -29.11 16.18 -6.11
CA THR A 2 -27.73 15.69 -6.34
C THR A 2 -26.62 16.65 -5.91
N ASP A 3 -26.89 17.95 -5.80
CA ASP A 3 -25.85 18.99 -5.61
C ASP A 3 -25.26 19.03 -4.18
N LEU A 4 -26.07 18.68 -3.16
CA LEU A 4 -25.67 18.77 -1.75
C LEU A 4 -24.86 17.54 -1.27
N GLU A 5 -25.04 16.39 -1.91
CA GLU A 5 -24.26 15.18 -1.62
C GLU A 5 -22.87 15.26 -2.24
N ASP A 6 -22.78 15.79 -3.47
CA ASP A 6 -21.52 15.90 -4.20
C ASP A 6 -20.51 16.79 -3.44
N HIS A 7 -20.97 17.90 -2.86
CA HIS A 7 -20.12 18.78 -2.05
C HIS A 7 -19.61 18.17 -0.73
N ARG A 8 -20.29 17.16 -0.18
CA ARG A 8 -19.88 16.53 1.10
C ARG A 8 -19.00 15.29 0.91
N VAL A 9 -19.19 14.56 -0.18
CA VAL A 9 -18.47 13.30 -0.46
C VAL A 9 -17.13 13.57 -1.15
N LEU A 10 -17.08 14.54 -2.07
CA LEU A 10 -15.91 14.85 -2.88
C LEU A 10 -14.62 15.11 -2.06
N PRO A 11 -14.66 15.84 -0.92
CA PRO A 11 -13.46 16.05 -0.09
C PRO A 11 -12.92 14.75 0.52
N HIS A 12 -13.80 13.80 0.87
CA HIS A 12 -13.39 12.52 1.45
C HIS A 12 -12.87 11.54 0.40
N VAL A 13 -13.27 11.69 -0.86
CA VAL A 13 -12.82 10.85 -1.97
C VAL A 13 -11.50 11.35 -2.54
N ILE A 14 -11.42 12.65 -2.83
CA ILE A 14 -10.24 13.28 -3.45
C ILE A 14 -9.19 13.67 -2.41
N GLY A 15 -9.60 14.02 -1.21
CA GLY A 15 -8.72 14.49 -0.14
C GLY A 15 -8.47 16.00 -0.18
N GLU A 16 -8.14 16.52 0.98
CA GLU A 16 -7.78 17.92 1.19
C GLU A 16 -6.27 18.15 0.96
N SER A 17 -5.91 19.34 0.51
CA SER A 17 -4.50 19.77 0.51
C SER A 17 -4.12 20.20 1.93
N PRO A 18 -2.98 19.75 2.50
CA PRO A 18 -1.86 19.08 1.84
C PRO A 18 -1.84 17.54 1.97
N GLY A 19 -2.79 16.93 2.69
CA GLY A 19 -2.81 15.47 2.93
C GLY A 19 -2.78 14.65 1.65
N ARG A 20 -3.54 15.08 0.64
CA ARG A 20 -3.64 14.45 -0.69
C ARG A 20 -2.29 14.25 -1.40
N SER A 21 -1.35 15.17 -1.27
CA SER A 21 -0.05 15.10 -1.95
C SER A 21 1.05 14.49 -1.08
N ARG A 22 0.98 14.71 0.24
CA ARG A 22 1.99 14.19 1.18
C ARG A 22 1.92 12.68 1.33
N LEU A 23 0.72 12.09 1.32
CA LEU A 23 0.55 10.64 1.46
C LEU A 23 1.28 9.84 0.37
N PRO A 24 1.02 10.06 -0.94
CA PRO A 24 1.72 9.30 -1.98
C PRO A 24 3.22 9.58 -1.96
N LEU A 25 3.66 10.81 -1.68
CA LEU A 25 5.07 11.14 -1.55
C LEU A 25 5.75 10.34 -0.42
N LEU A 26 5.11 10.26 0.76
CA LEU A 26 5.61 9.49 1.90
C LEU A 26 5.70 8.00 1.56
N VAL A 27 4.69 7.46 0.87
CA VAL A 27 4.73 6.06 0.43
C VAL A 27 5.83 5.83 -0.59
N ILE A 28 6.05 6.73 -1.54
CA ILE A 28 7.18 6.61 -2.49
C ILE A 28 8.51 6.58 -1.74
N VAL A 29 8.74 7.49 -0.78
CA VAL A 29 9.96 7.50 0.03
C VAL A 29 10.12 6.21 0.82
N LEU A 30 9.05 5.72 1.46
CA LEU A 30 9.04 4.46 2.18
C LEU A 30 9.44 3.29 1.27
N LEU A 31 8.88 3.22 0.06
CA LEU A 31 9.19 2.17 -0.91
C LEU A 31 10.63 2.25 -1.41
N LEU A 32 11.18 3.45 -1.60
CA LEU A 32 12.59 3.62 -1.96
C LEU A 32 13.52 3.13 -0.84
N LEU A 33 13.19 3.45 0.42
CA LEU A 33 13.94 2.95 1.58
C LEU A 33 13.85 1.43 1.69
N ALA A 34 12.65 0.87 1.54
CA ALA A 34 12.42 -0.57 1.54
C ALA A 34 13.19 -1.26 0.41
N SER A 35 13.17 -0.70 -0.80
CA SER A 35 13.96 -1.15 -1.94
C SER A 35 15.46 -1.16 -1.64
N GLY A 36 15.99 -0.07 -1.09
CA GLY A 36 17.41 0.03 -0.73
C GLY A 36 17.80 -1.01 0.30
N GLY A 37 17.01 -1.15 1.37
CA GLY A 37 17.22 -2.17 2.39
C GLY A 37 17.15 -3.58 1.81
N PHE A 38 16.19 -3.87 0.93
CA PHE A 38 16.06 -5.16 0.27
C PHE A 38 17.29 -5.50 -0.58
N VAL A 39 17.81 -4.53 -1.33
CA VAL A 39 19.00 -4.71 -2.18
C VAL A 39 20.25 -5.01 -1.36
N ILE A 40 20.45 -4.36 -0.21
CA ILE A 40 21.58 -4.64 0.70
C ILE A 40 21.39 -5.91 1.55
N GLY A 41 20.28 -6.63 1.35
CA GLY A 41 20.05 -7.95 1.90
C GLY A 41 19.35 -8.00 3.26
N THR A 42 18.69 -6.92 3.67
CA THR A 42 17.78 -6.98 4.82
C THR A 42 16.53 -7.83 4.50
N ASP A 43 16.00 -8.53 5.50
CA ASP A 43 14.73 -9.27 5.42
C ASP A 43 13.50 -8.33 5.48
N ILE A 44 13.51 -7.27 4.67
CA ILE A 44 12.36 -6.36 4.45
C ILE A 44 11.31 -7.01 3.52
N GLY A 45 11.51 -8.27 3.14
CA GLY A 45 10.59 -9.06 2.33
C GLY A 45 9.21 -9.26 2.95
N LEU A 46 8.43 -10.14 2.32
CA LEU A 46 7.06 -10.48 2.70
C LEU A 46 6.92 -10.85 4.19
N SER A 47 6.21 -10.01 4.92
CA SER A 47 5.88 -10.23 6.32
C SER A 47 4.49 -9.68 6.61
N LEU A 48 3.83 -10.21 7.64
CA LEU A 48 2.58 -9.65 8.16
C LEU A 48 2.74 -8.17 8.59
N GLY A 49 3.97 -7.73 8.87
CA GLY A 49 4.29 -6.33 9.17
C GLY A 49 3.87 -5.37 8.07
N TRP A 50 3.94 -5.77 6.79
CA TRP A 50 3.50 -4.93 5.68
C TRP A 50 1.98 -4.71 5.66
N ILE A 51 1.19 -5.70 6.09
CA ILE A 51 -0.28 -5.57 6.22
C ILE A 51 -0.62 -4.60 7.35
N VAL A 52 0.05 -4.75 8.50
CA VAL A 52 -0.12 -3.84 9.64
C VAL A 52 0.28 -2.41 9.27
N LEU A 53 1.40 -2.25 8.56
CA LEU A 53 1.86 -0.96 8.06
C LEU A 53 0.87 -0.34 7.07
N ALA A 54 0.37 -1.11 6.11
CA ALA A 54 -0.63 -0.66 5.14
C ALA A 54 -1.94 -0.20 5.83
N LEU A 55 -2.43 -0.96 6.81
CA LEU A 55 -3.59 -0.56 7.62
C LEU A 55 -3.31 0.72 8.43
N GLY A 56 -2.12 0.83 9.00
CA GLY A 56 -1.68 2.04 9.70
C GLY A 56 -1.67 3.26 8.79
N ILE A 57 -1.10 3.13 7.58
CA ILE A 57 -1.09 4.18 6.56
C ILE A 57 -2.51 4.57 6.17
N ALA A 58 -3.40 3.60 5.92
CA ALA A 58 -4.80 3.87 5.58
C ALA A 58 -5.51 4.64 6.70
N THR A 59 -5.27 4.27 7.96
CA THR A 59 -5.85 4.94 9.13
C THR A 59 -5.32 6.35 9.30
N VAL A 60 -4.00 6.55 9.17
CA VAL A 60 -3.40 7.90 9.22
C VAL A 60 -3.90 8.76 8.07
N ALA A 61 -4.05 8.20 6.87
CA ALA A 61 -4.59 8.90 5.71
C ALA A 61 -6.01 9.43 5.97
N GLY A 62 -6.87 8.62 6.62
CA GLY A 62 -8.20 9.06 7.07
C GLY A 62 -8.12 10.18 8.10
N PHE A 63 -7.21 10.06 9.07
CA PHE A 63 -7.02 11.06 10.11
C PHE A 63 -6.56 12.43 9.56
N ILE A 64 -5.69 12.44 8.56
CA ILE A 64 -5.18 13.69 7.96
C ILE A 64 -6.01 14.20 6.76
N GLY A 65 -7.15 13.55 6.46
CA GLY A 65 -8.02 13.95 5.34
C GLY A 65 -7.37 13.78 3.96
N ALA A 66 -6.53 12.75 3.77
CA ALA A 66 -5.77 12.57 2.53
C ALA A 66 -6.61 12.14 1.32
N GLY A 67 -7.87 11.71 1.50
CA GLY A 67 -8.73 11.22 0.44
C GLY A 67 -8.65 9.71 0.24
N LEU A 68 -9.79 9.08 -0.08
CA LEU A 68 -9.87 7.63 -0.32
C LEU A 68 -9.08 7.21 -1.57
N ILE A 69 -9.16 7.96 -2.67
CA ILE A 69 -8.46 7.62 -3.93
C ILE A 69 -6.93 7.68 -3.73
N PRO A 70 -6.34 8.76 -3.20
CA PRO A 70 -4.92 8.80 -2.89
C PRO A 70 -4.49 7.70 -1.91
N THR A 71 -5.36 7.34 -0.96
CA THR A 71 -5.11 6.24 -0.02
C THR A 71 -5.02 4.91 -0.75
N ILE A 72 -6.06 4.52 -1.51
CA ILE A 72 -6.08 3.26 -2.26
C ILE A 72 -4.91 3.21 -3.25
N GLY A 73 -4.63 4.29 -3.97
CA GLY A 73 -3.50 4.38 -4.89
C GLY A 73 -2.16 4.15 -4.18
N SER A 74 -1.97 4.75 -3.01
CA SER A 74 -0.75 4.57 -2.21
C SER A 74 -0.61 3.13 -1.68
N LEU A 75 -1.70 2.53 -1.20
CA LEU A 75 -1.71 1.12 -0.77
C LEU A 75 -1.47 0.17 -1.94
N TRP A 76 -1.98 0.51 -3.12
CA TRP A 76 -1.73 -0.25 -4.34
C TRP A 76 -0.26 -0.20 -4.73
N LEU A 77 0.41 0.95 -4.63
CA LEU A 77 1.87 1.04 -4.85
C LEU A 77 2.64 0.12 -3.89
N ILE A 78 2.22 0.03 -2.63
CA ILE A 78 2.82 -0.90 -1.65
C ILE A 78 2.60 -2.34 -2.09
N GLY A 79 1.36 -2.73 -2.42
CA GLY A 79 1.05 -4.07 -2.90
C GLY A 79 1.80 -4.42 -4.19
N PHE A 80 1.82 -3.52 -5.16
CA PHE A 80 2.52 -3.69 -6.43
C PHE A 80 4.02 -3.86 -6.22
N TRP A 81 4.64 -3.01 -5.40
CA TRP A 81 6.04 -3.18 -5.00
C TRP A 81 6.28 -4.57 -4.39
N TRP A 82 5.37 -5.03 -3.55
CA TRP A 82 5.45 -6.31 -2.86
C TRP A 82 5.57 -7.51 -3.81
N PHE A 83 4.81 -7.48 -4.91
CA PHE A 83 4.78 -8.56 -5.90
C PHE A 83 5.83 -8.40 -7.01
N VAL A 84 6.31 -7.18 -7.29
CA VAL A 84 7.13 -6.89 -8.49
C VAL A 84 8.60 -6.65 -8.16
N PHE A 85 8.89 -5.88 -7.11
CA PHE A 85 10.26 -5.45 -6.84
C PHE A 85 11.19 -6.62 -6.43
N PRO A 86 10.80 -7.51 -5.49
CA PRO A 86 11.64 -8.64 -5.13
C PRO A 86 11.97 -9.56 -6.33
N PRO A 87 11.01 -9.96 -7.19
CA PRO A 87 11.33 -10.73 -8.40
C PRO A 87 12.29 -10.03 -9.36
N ILE A 88 12.16 -8.71 -9.58
CA ILE A 88 13.09 -7.96 -10.43
C ILE A 88 14.52 -8.04 -9.88
N VAL A 89 14.70 -7.87 -8.57
CA VAL A 89 16.03 -8.01 -7.94
C VAL A 89 16.55 -9.44 -8.07
N GLY A 90 15.70 -10.46 -7.91
CA GLY A 90 16.06 -11.86 -8.12
C GLY A 90 16.51 -12.15 -9.57
N TYR A 91 15.79 -11.59 -10.55
CA TYR A 91 16.13 -11.67 -11.97
C TYR A 91 17.49 -11.02 -12.28
N LEU A 92 17.71 -9.78 -11.82
CA LEU A 92 18.94 -9.02 -12.11
C LEU A 92 20.17 -9.56 -11.38
N SER A 93 20.00 -10.12 -10.19
CA SER A 93 21.12 -10.68 -9.40
C SER A 93 21.48 -12.12 -9.78
N GLY A 94 20.68 -12.78 -10.62
CA GLY A 94 20.80 -14.21 -10.91
C GLY A 94 20.45 -15.12 -9.73
N ASN A 95 20.12 -14.56 -8.56
CA ASN A 95 19.78 -15.31 -7.35
C ASN A 95 18.27 -15.59 -7.25
N TRP A 96 17.66 -16.01 -8.36
CA TRP A 96 16.24 -16.34 -8.40
C TRP A 96 15.98 -17.72 -7.78
N ALA A 97 16.83 -18.72 -8.02
CA ALA A 97 16.62 -20.07 -7.51
C ALA A 97 16.96 -20.23 -6.00
N GLY A 98 17.74 -19.32 -5.43
CA GLY A 98 18.21 -19.38 -4.04
C GLY A 98 17.23 -18.79 -3.01
N ALA A 99 16.68 -19.69 -2.17
CA ALA A 99 16.16 -19.56 -0.81
C ALA A 99 15.49 -18.25 -0.30
N THR A 100 14.27 -18.47 0.22
CA THR A 100 13.58 -17.83 1.36
C THR A 100 13.10 -16.39 1.25
N ARG A 101 13.94 -15.37 0.99
CA ARG A 101 13.47 -13.96 1.02
C ARG A 101 12.56 -13.57 -0.16
N TYR A 102 12.61 -14.36 -1.22
CA TYR A 102 11.83 -14.20 -2.46
C TYR A 102 10.60 -15.13 -2.52
N ASN A 103 10.45 -16.07 -1.56
CA ASN A 103 9.54 -17.21 -1.71
C ASN A 103 8.06 -16.92 -1.40
N HIS A 104 7.74 -15.80 -0.75
CA HIS A 104 6.39 -15.58 -0.26
C HIS A 104 5.33 -15.32 -1.35
N PRO A 105 5.61 -14.76 -2.56
CA PRO A 105 4.64 -14.80 -3.65
C PRO A 105 4.58 -16.22 -4.22
N ARG A 106 5.71 -16.94 -4.27
CA ARG A 106 5.80 -18.30 -4.79
C ARG A 106 4.89 -19.27 -4.04
N MET A 107 4.76 -19.14 -2.72
CA MET A 107 3.85 -19.96 -1.91
C MET A 107 2.36 -19.85 -2.31
N MET A 108 1.98 -18.89 -3.15
CA MET A 108 0.64 -18.80 -3.77
C MET A 108 0.55 -19.47 -5.16
N GLY A 109 1.47 -20.38 -5.51
CA GLY A 109 1.49 -21.07 -6.80
C GLY A 109 2.20 -20.30 -7.92
N TYR A 110 2.93 -19.25 -7.56
CA TYR A 110 3.50 -18.26 -8.47
C TYR A 110 4.94 -18.57 -8.91
N GLY A 111 5.28 -18.39 -10.20
CA GLY A 111 6.66 -18.17 -10.67
C GLY A 111 7.71 -19.27 -10.36
N TYR A 112 7.49 -20.51 -10.80
CA TYR A 112 8.42 -21.64 -10.57
C TYR A 112 9.28 -22.06 -11.75
N THR A 113 9.02 -21.55 -12.95
CA THR A 113 9.64 -22.07 -14.18
C THR A 113 10.88 -21.29 -14.63
N SER A 114 10.94 -19.99 -14.38
CA SER A 114 12.08 -19.13 -14.71
C SER A 114 12.01 -17.78 -13.99
N ALA A 115 13.15 -17.09 -13.87
CA ALA A 115 13.20 -15.73 -13.34
C ALA A 115 12.34 -14.74 -14.15
N HIS A 116 12.25 -14.91 -15.48
CA HIS A 116 11.37 -14.12 -16.33
C HIS A 116 9.89 -14.35 -15.98
N ALA A 117 9.48 -15.61 -15.86
CA ALA A 117 8.11 -15.96 -15.48
C ALA A 117 7.74 -15.39 -14.10
N GLU A 118 8.71 -15.31 -13.18
CA GLU A 118 8.53 -14.73 -11.84
C GLU A 118 8.44 -13.19 -11.83
N VAL A 119 9.02 -12.49 -12.81
CA VAL A 119 8.75 -11.05 -12.96
C VAL A 119 7.37 -10.83 -13.56
N ILE A 120 7.02 -11.58 -14.62
CA ILE A 120 5.79 -11.35 -15.40
C ILE A 120 4.55 -11.51 -14.54
N GLY A 121 4.33 -12.63 -13.88
CA GLY A 121 3.14 -12.71 -13.04
C GLY A 121 3.27 -11.97 -11.69
N GLY A 122 4.43 -11.41 -11.34
CA GLY A 122 4.57 -10.52 -10.20
C GLY A 122 3.84 -9.23 -10.54
N ILE A 123 3.94 -8.82 -11.80
CA ILE A 123 3.15 -7.73 -12.38
C ILE A 123 1.67 -8.13 -12.42
N GLU A 124 1.32 -9.32 -12.93
CA GLU A 124 -0.08 -9.76 -13.01
C GLU A 124 -0.75 -9.82 -11.64
N TYR A 125 -0.13 -10.49 -10.67
CA TYR A 125 -0.63 -10.63 -9.31
C TYR A 125 -0.55 -9.30 -8.55
N GLY A 126 0.48 -8.49 -8.77
CA GLY A 126 0.60 -7.14 -8.20
C GLY A 126 -0.51 -6.20 -8.68
N VAL A 127 -0.92 -6.30 -9.95
CA VAL A 127 -2.07 -5.56 -10.48
C VAL A 127 -3.37 -6.12 -9.91
N GLN A 128 -3.60 -7.42 -9.96
CA GLN A 128 -4.88 -8.03 -9.56
C GLN A 128 -5.08 -8.04 -8.04
N PHE A 129 -4.19 -8.73 -7.32
CA PHE A 129 -4.31 -8.94 -5.88
C PHE A 129 -3.81 -7.72 -5.10
N GLY A 130 -2.77 -7.04 -5.57
CA GLY A 130 -2.30 -5.81 -4.94
C GLY A 130 -3.37 -4.72 -4.94
N LEU A 131 -4.13 -4.57 -6.04
CA LEU A 131 -5.23 -3.59 -6.10
C LEU A 131 -6.41 -4.02 -5.22
N LEU A 132 -6.80 -5.28 -5.25
CA LEU A 132 -7.89 -5.80 -4.43
C LEU A 132 -7.58 -5.63 -2.93
N LEU A 133 -6.37 -5.96 -2.50
CA LEU A 133 -5.91 -5.72 -1.13
C LEU A 133 -5.94 -4.24 -0.78
N ALA A 134 -5.43 -3.37 -1.66
CA ALA A 134 -5.43 -1.93 -1.44
C ALA A 134 -6.84 -1.35 -1.27
N ILE A 135 -7.81 -1.83 -2.06
CA ILE A 135 -9.22 -1.43 -1.93
C ILE A 135 -9.76 -1.88 -0.57
N ILE A 136 -9.57 -3.15 -0.19
CA ILE A 136 -10.08 -3.69 1.08
C ILE A 136 -9.50 -2.91 2.27
N LEU A 137 -8.17 -2.77 2.31
CA LEU A 137 -7.48 -2.06 3.40
C LEU A 137 -7.84 -0.57 3.42
N GLY A 138 -7.99 0.05 2.26
CA GLY A 138 -8.42 1.44 2.13
C GLY A 138 -9.83 1.65 2.67
N LEU A 139 -10.79 0.81 2.28
CA LEU A 139 -12.19 0.89 2.73
C LEU A 139 -12.36 0.61 4.22
N ILE A 140 -11.43 -0.09 4.86
CA ILE A 140 -11.45 -0.34 6.30
C ILE A 140 -10.71 0.78 7.05
N GLY A 141 -9.44 1.00 6.71
CA GLY A 141 -8.56 1.89 7.45
C GLY A 141 -8.93 3.36 7.29
N TYR A 142 -9.26 3.81 6.08
CA TYR A 142 -9.55 5.23 5.83
C TYR A 142 -10.77 5.73 6.62
N PRO A 143 -11.95 5.05 6.59
CA PRO A 143 -13.08 5.44 7.43
C PRO A 143 -12.77 5.34 8.93
N THR A 144 -11.96 4.36 9.35
CA THR A 144 -11.52 4.24 10.75
C THR A 144 -10.74 5.47 11.18
N GLY A 145 -9.82 5.96 10.35
CA GLY A 145 -9.08 7.20 10.60
C GLY A 145 -9.97 8.43 10.76
N ILE A 146 -10.96 8.57 9.88
CA ILE A 146 -11.96 9.65 9.95
C ILE A 146 -12.76 9.56 11.25
N ALA A 147 -13.20 8.37 11.64
CA ALA A 147 -13.97 8.17 12.87
C ALA A 147 -13.16 8.57 14.11
N VAL A 148 -11.88 8.20 14.16
CA VAL A 148 -10.95 8.56 15.22
C VAL A 148 -10.76 10.08 15.29
N ASP A 149 -10.51 10.75 14.17
CA ASP A 149 -10.34 12.21 14.14
C ASP A 149 -11.59 12.93 14.67
N ARG A 150 -12.78 12.50 14.24
CA ARG A 150 -14.06 13.06 14.72
C ARG A 150 -14.25 12.86 16.23
N LEU A 151 -13.88 11.70 16.76
CA LEU A 151 -13.93 11.42 18.20
C LEU A 151 -12.98 12.35 18.97
N VAL A 152 -11.73 12.48 18.52
CA VAL A 152 -10.72 13.35 19.14
C VAL A 152 -11.18 14.80 19.12
N SER A 153 -11.70 15.27 17.99
CA SER A 153 -12.21 16.64 17.84
C SER A 153 -13.41 16.93 18.75
N ARG A 154 -14.32 15.97 18.92
CA ARG A 154 -15.45 16.08 19.86
C ARG A 154 -14.99 16.16 21.32
N VAL A 155 -14.03 15.32 21.72
CA VAL A 155 -13.49 15.34 23.09
C VAL A 155 -12.81 16.68 23.39
N LYS A 156 -12.06 17.24 22.43
CA LYS A 156 -11.44 18.57 22.58
C LYS A 156 -12.47 19.69 22.70
N ALA A 157 -13.60 19.60 22.01
CA ALA A 157 -14.65 20.63 22.06
C ALA A 157 -15.46 20.63 23.37
N VAL A 158 -15.46 19.50 24.09
CA VAL A 158 -16.16 19.33 25.39
C VAL A 158 -15.29 19.78 26.57
N ARG A 159 -13.96 19.89 26.37
CA ARG A 159 -12.98 20.25 27.40
C ARG A 159 -12.60 21.73 27.33
#